data_AF-A0A7J7PKB6-F1
#
_entry.id   AF-A0A7J7PKB6-F1
#
_cell.length_a   1.000
_cell.length_b   1.000
_cell.length_c   1.000
_cell.angle_alpha   90.00
_cell.angle_beta   90.00
_cell.angle_gamma   90.00
#
_symmetry.space_group_name_H-M   'P 1'
#
loop_
_entity.id
_entity.type
_entity.pdbx_description
1 polymer ?
#
loop_
_entity_poly.entity_id
_entity_poly.type
_entity_poly.pdbx_seq_one_letter_code
_entity_poly.pdbx_strand_id
1 'polypeptide(L)'
;MHQESQPGSMEEELDVEFTMDLIAVSNLPDQRLASASAQSRAAACSKLIAVRLDNLHLRSMSASVLEQLSACRSLHLQHNWLTSCSALVALPRLTFLAMAHNQLQQVEGLQELTGLLYLDISHNMVQQLGARSLPGSIKYLKLSLCSMDAAR
;
A
#
# COMPACT_ATOMS: atom_id res chain seq x y z
N MET A 1 35.40 6.11 35.42
CA MET A 1 34.10 5.46 35.74
C MET A 1 33.12 5.98 34.70
N HIS A 2 33.07 5.33 33.53
CA HIS A 2 32.08 4.31 33.15
C HIS A 2 30.64 4.83 33.07
N GLN A 3 30.21 5.12 31.84
CA GLN A 3 28.96 4.70 31.15
C GLN A 3 28.77 5.68 29.98
N GLU A 4 29.19 5.36 28.75
CA GLU A 4 28.50 4.47 27.80
C GLU A 4 26.97 4.61 27.83
N SER A 5 26.46 5.32 26.83
CA SER A 5 25.18 5.04 26.17
C SER A 5 25.18 5.79 24.83
N GLN A 6 25.75 5.17 23.80
CA GLN A 6 25.21 5.36 22.45
C GLN A 6 23.82 4.72 22.40
N PRO A 7 22.87 5.31 21.67
CA PRO A 7 21.92 4.50 20.95
C PRO A 7 21.99 4.81 19.45
N GLY A 8 22.17 3.74 18.68
CA GLY A 8 21.71 3.65 17.30
C GLY A 8 22.59 4.35 16.29
N SER A 9 23.49 3.57 15.68
CA SER A 9 23.73 3.67 14.25
C SER A 9 22.41 3.97 13.53
N MET A 10 22.29 5.15 12.94
CA MET A 10 21.36 5.38 11.84
C MET A 10 21.79 4.42 10.74
N GLU A 11 21.31 3.18 10.79
CA GLU A 11 21.15 2.40 9.59
C GLU A 11 20.28 3.28 8.70
N GLU A 12 20.85 3.79 7.61
CA GLU A 12 20.05 4.30 6.51
C GLU A 12 19.15 3.13 6.10
N GLU A 13 17.94 3.05 6.66
CA GLU A 13 16.93 2.10 6.23
C GLU A 13 16.67 2.42 4.77
N LEU A 14 17.33 1.66 3.90
CA LEU A 14 17.24 1.81 2.45
C LEU A 14 15.79 1.59 2.07
N ASP A 15 15.17 2.65 1.56
CA ASP A 15 13.81 2.59 1.07
C ASP A 15 13.69 1.47 0.01
N VAL A 16 12.66 0.64 0.16
CA VAL A 16 12.41 -0.43 -0.80
C VAL A 16 11.70 0.17 -2.02
N GLU A 17 12.24 -0.11 -3.21
CA GLU A 17 11.62 0.31 -4.46
C GLU A 17 10.39 -0.56 -4.79
N PHE A 18 9.28 0.09 -5.12
CA PHE A 18 8.07 -0.59 -5.56
C PHE A 18 8.22 -1.13 -6.99
N THR A 19 8.62 -2.40 -7.11
CA THR A 19 8.87 -3.07 -8.38
C THR A 19 8.03 -4.33 -8.56
N MET A 20 7.89 -4.80 -9.81
CA MET A 20 7.29 -6.10 -10.10
C MET A 20 8.04 -7.26 -9.44
N ASP A 21 9.35 -7.12 -9.27
CA ASP A 21 10.20 -8.13 -8.65
C ASP A 21 9.92 -8.23 -7.15
N LEU A 22 9.73 -7.11 -6.47
CA LEU A 22 9.29 -7.08 -5.07
C LEU A 22 7.95 -7.82 -4.90
N ILE A 23 6.98 -7.54 -5.77
CA ILE A 23 5.66 -8.18 -5.72
C ILE A 23 5.79 -9.68 -5.94
N ALA A 24 6.59 -10.09 -6.93
CA ALA A 24 6.83 -11.49 -7.25
C ALA A 24 7.44 -12.22 -6.05
N VAL A 25 8.54 -11.70 -5.47
CA VAL A 25 9.23 -12.33 -4.34
C VAL A 25 8.35 -12.41 -3.09
N SER A 26 7.50 -11.40 -2.87
CA SER A 26 6.64 -11.33 -1.68
C SER A 26 5.38 -12.20 -1.76
N ASN A 27 4.89 -12.52 -2.97
CA ASN A 27 3.57 -13.13 -3.16
C ASN A 27 3.57 -14.44 -3.93
N LEU A 28 4.66 -14.78 -4.62
CA LEU A 28 4.76 -16.04 -5.35
C LEU A 28 5.47 -17.08 -4.49
N PRO A 29 4.89 -18.30 -4.34
CA PRO A 29 5.47 -19.35 -3.53
C PRO A 29 6.75 -19.94 -4.14
N ASP A 30 6.93 -19.79 -5.45
CA ASP A 30 8.06 -20.38 -6.18
C ASP A 30 9.19 -19.34 -6.37
N GLN A 31 10.21 -19.45 -5.53
CA GLN A 31 11.44 -18.66 -5.65
C GLN A 31 12.18 -18.93 -6.97
N ARG A 32 11.85 -19.98 -7.73
CA ARG A 32 12.40 -20.19 -9.08
C ARG A 32 11.87 -19.16 -10.08
N LEU A 33 10.71 -18.54 -9.82
CA LEU A 33 10.23 -17.41 -10.62
C LEU A 33 11.08 -16.16 -10.42
N ALA A 34 11.83 -16.04 -9.32
CA ALA A 34 12.81 -14.96 -9.17
C ALA A 34 13.91 -15.03 -10.25
N SER A 35 14.25 -16.25 -10.70
CA SER A 35 15.18 -16.49 -11.81
C SER A 35 14.51 -16.49 -13.20
N ALA A 36 13.18 -16.42 -13.27
CA ALA A 36 12.45 -16.41 -14.53
C ALA A 36 12.53 -15.03 -15.20
N SER A 37 12.24 -14.98 -16.51
CA SER A 37 12.21 -13.71 -17.25
C SER A 37 11.18 -12.74 -16.69
N ALA A 38 11.40 -11.44 -16.86
CA ALA A 38 10.47 -10.39 -16.43
C ALA A 38 9.04 -10.63 -16.96
N GLN A 39 8.91 -11.11 -18.19
CA GLN A 39 7.61 -11.45 -18.79
C GLN A 39 6.88 -12.57 -18.03
N SER A 40 7.63 -13.58 -17.58
CA SER A 40 7.05 -14.71 -16.84
C SER A 40 6.61 -14.29 -15.45
N ARG A 41 7.40 -13.43 -14.78
CA ARG A 41 7.05 -12.84 -13.49
C ARG A 41 5.79 -11.97 -13.61
N ALA A 42 5.74 -11.09 -14.59
CA ALA A 42 4.56 -10.26 -14.86
C ALA A 42 3.31 -11.11 -15.14
N ALA A 43 3.43 -12.16 -15.94
CA ALA A 43 2.32 -13.08 -16.23
C ALA A 43 1.85 -13.89 -15.01
N ALA A 44 2.74 -14.16 -14.05
CA ALA A 44 2.38 -14.79 -12.79
C ALA A 44 1.69 -13.78 -11.85
N CYS A 45 2.27 -12.59 -11.68
CA CYS A 45 1.73 -11.52 -10.85
C CYS A 45 0.37 -11.02 -11.34
N SER A 46 0.10 -11.03 -12.64
CA SER A 46 -1.18 -10.60 -13.20
C SER A 46 -2.37 -11.48 -12.79
N LYS A 47 -2.11 -12.70 -12.32
CA LYS A 47 -3.10 -13.66 -11.81
C LYS A 47 -3.31 -13.57 -10.30
N LEU A 48 -2.53 -12.75 -9.59
CA LEU A 48 -2.65 -12.61 -8.15
C LEU A 48 -3.97 -11.93 -7.81
N ILE A 49 -4.77 -12.60 -6.98
CA ILE A 49 -6.03 -12.05 -6.45
C ILE A 49 -5.77 -11.21 -5.20
N ALA A 50 -4.81 -11.63 -4.39
CA ALA A 50 -4.39 -10.93 -3.19
C ALA A 50 -2.89 -10.64 -3.28
N VAL A 51 -2.52 -9.40 -2.99
CA VAL A 51 -1.14 -8.93 -2.95
C VAL A 51 -0.84 -8.39 -1.56
N ARG A 52 0.22 -8.92 -0.96
CA ARG A 52 0.75 -8.56 0.35
C ARG A 52 2.11 -7.93 0.18
N LEU A 53 2.21 -6.71 0.66
CA LEU A 53 3.40 -5.87 0.66
C LEU A 53 3.50 -5.14 2.00
N ASP A 54 3.02 -5.77 3.07
CA ASP A 54 3.06 -5.22 4.41
C ASP A 54 4.47 -5.31 5.02
N ASN A 55 4.85 -4.28 5.79
CA ASN A 55 6.13 -4.20 6.51
C ASN A 55 7.37 -4.24 5.59
N LEU A 56 7.34 -3.47 4.50
CA LEU A 56 8.41 -3.40 3.50
C LEU A 56 9.06 -2.01 3.38
N HIS A 57 8.78 -1.08 4.29
CA HIS A 57 9.31 0.30 4.24
C HIS A 57 9.06 1.02 2.89
N LEU A 58 7.95 0.71 2.22
CA LEU A 58 7.58 1.34 0.95
C LEU A 58 7.20 2.81 1.16
N ARG A 59 7.82 3.74 0.42
CA ARG A 59 7.45 5.17 0.43
C ARG A 59 6.52 5.59 -0.70
N SER A 60 6.57 4.88 -1.82
CA SER A 60 5.79 5.22 -3.01
C SER A 60 5.31 3.96 -3.72
N MET A 61 4.32 4.13 -4.60
CA MET A 61 3.82 3.09 -5.48
C MET A 61 3.83 3.62 -6.91
N SER A 62 4.07 2.73 -7.86
CA SER A 62 4.02 3.04 -9.28
C SER A 62 2.72 2.53 -9.90
N ALA A 63 1.96 3.43 -10.53
CA ALA A 63 0.73 3.09 -11.25
C ALA A 63 1.00 2.07 -12.37
N SER A 64 2.11 2.21 -13.12
CA SER A 64 2.46 1.29 -14.21
C SER A 64 2.80 -0.13 -13.74
N VAL A 65 3.26 -0.28 -12.49
CA VAL A 65 3.47 -1.59 -11.86
C VAL A 65 2.13 -2.15 -11.40
N LEU A 66 1.27 -1.33 -10.79
CA LEU A 66 -0.06 -1.73 -10.33
C LEU A 66 -0.98 -2.17 -11.49
N GLU A 67 -0.92 -1.50 -12.65
CA GLU A 67 -1.69 -1.85 -13.86
C GLU A 67 -1.47 -3.30 -14.32
N GLN A 68 -0.31 -3.89 -14.00
CA GLN A 68 -0.01 -5.28 -14.34
C GLN A 68 -0.77 -6.30 -13.49
N LEU A 69 -1.32 -5.88 -12.33
CA LEU A 69 -2.03 -6.75 -11.37
C LEU A 69 -3.54 -6.85 -11.71
N SER A 70 -3.86 -7.22 -12.95
CA SER A 70 -5.21 -7.16 -13.51
C SER A 70 -6.30 -7.96 -12.78
N ALA A 71 -5.90 -8.97 -12.00
CA ALA A 71 -6.79 -9.82 -11.21
C ALA A 71 -6.87 -9.43 -9.72
N CYS A 72 -6.08 -8.44 -9.28
CA CYS A 72 -5.98 -8.07 -7.88
C CYS A 72 -7.29 -7.49 -7.36
N ARG A 73 -7.73 -8.03 -6.22
CA ARG A 73 -8.95 -7.64 -5.49
C ARG A 73 -8.69 -7.29 -4.04
N SER A 74 -7.57 -7.75 -3.49
CA SER A 74 -7.16 -7.52 -2.10
C SER A 74 -5.72 -7.03 -2.06
N LEU A 75 -5.50 -5.85 -1.48
CA LEU A 75 -4.18 -5.24 -1.37
C LEU A 75 -3.86 -4.91 0.09
N HIS A 76 -2.75 -5.45 0.59
CA HIS A 76 -2.24 -5.26 1.93
C HIS A 76 -0.94 -4.47 1.87
N LEU A 77 -0.97 -3.26 2.43
CA LEU A 77 0.12 -2.27 2.43
C LEU A 77 0.33 -1.70 3.84
N GLN A 78 -0.19 -2.35 4.88
CA GLN A 78 -0.02 -1.87 6.24
C GLN A 78 1.45 -1.86 6.68
N HIS A 79 1.81 -0.99 7.63
CA HIS A 79 3.17 -0.84 8.14
C HIS A 79 4.19 -0.50 7.04
N ASN A 80 3.86 0.50 6.22
CA ASN A 80 4.80 1.10 5.27
C ASN A 80 4.92 2.60 5.55
N TRP A 81 5.62 3.35 4.70
CA TRP A 81 5.79 4.80 4.81
C TRP A 81 5.15 5.53 3.64
N LEU A 82 4.04 5.00 3.12
CA LEU A 82 3.35 5.59 1.97
C LEU A 82 2.78 6.94 2.35
N THR A 83 3.06 7.95 1.55
CA THR A 83 2.54 9.32 1.72
C THR A 83 1.37 9.63 0.79
N SER A 84 1.17 8.81 -0.24
CA SER A 84 0.08 8.94 -1.21
C SER A 84 -0.53 7.60 -1.59
N CYS A 85 -1.82 7.64 -1.93
CA CYS A 85 -2.59 6.50 -2.43
C CYS A 85 -3.11 6.69 -3.87
N SER A 86 -2.72 7.78 -4.55
CA SER A 86 -3.25 8.13 -5.88
C SER A 86 -2.97 7.09 -6.96
N ALA A 87 -1.87 6.34 -6.85
CA ALA A 87 -1.51 5.27 -7.79
C ALA A 87 -2.53 4.11 -7.79
N LEU A 88 -3.36 3.98 -6.76
CA LEU A 88 -4.32 2.87 -6.63
C LEU A 88 -5.45 2.93 -7.66
N VAL A 89 -5.68 4.06 -8.33
CA VAL A 89 -6.63 4.17 -9.46
C VAL A 89 -6.32 3.16 -10.57
N ALA A 90 -5.08 2.69 -10.66
CA ALA A 90 -4.65 1.61 -11.56
C ALA A 90 -5.31 0.24 -11.27
N LEU A 91 -5.97 0.07 -10.11
CA LEU A 91 -6.60 -1.18 -9.69
C LEU A 91 -8.13 -1.03 -9.53
N PRO A 92 -8.89 -0.82 -10.62
CA PRO A 92 -10.33 -0.54 -10.54
C PRO A 92 -11.18 -1.69 -9.97
N ARG A 93 -10.60 -2.90 -9.84
CA ARG A 93 -11.26 -4.11 -9.33
C ARG A 93 -11.00 -4.37 -7.84
N LEU A 94 -10.29 -3.48 -7.15
CA LEU A 94 -10.06 -3.62 -5.71
C LEU A 94 -11.38 -3.67 -4.94
N THR A 95 -11.45 -4.62 -4.02
CA THR A 95 -12.58 -4.81 -3.09
C THR A 95 -12.14 -4.68 -1.64
N PHE A 96 -10.86 -4.91 -1.36
CA PHE A 96 -10.25 -4.83 -0.05
C PHE A 96 -8.93 -4.07 -0.12
N LEU A 97 -8.77 -3.05 0.73
CA LEU A 97 -7.56 -2.26 0.85
C LEU A 97 -7.23 -2.03 2.33
N ALA A 98 -6.03 -2.48 2.73
CA ALA A 98 -5.47 -2.19 4.05
C ALA A 98 -4.17 -1.39 3.89
N MET A 99 -4.17 -0.17 4.42
CA MET A 99 -3.04 0.78 4.43
C MET A 99 -2.84 1.37 5.84
N ALA A 100 -3.22 0.63 6.88
CA ALA A 100 -3.03 1.07 8.24
C ALA A 100 -1.53 1.28 8.56
N HIS A 101 -1.19 2.20 9.47
CA HIS A 101 0.20 2.51 9.81
C HIS A 101 1.03 2.91 8.58
N ASN A 102 0.58 3.97 7.90
CA ASN A 102 1.32 4.64 6.83
C ASN A 102 1.44 6.15 7.17
N GLN A 103 1.96 6.94 6.24
CA GLN A 103 2.17 8.38 6.40
C GLN A 103 1.25 9.20 5.48
N LEU A 104 0.07 8.65 5.13
CA LEU A 104 -0.87 9.34 4.25
C LEU A 104 -1.34 10.63 4.90
N GLN A 105 -1.15 11.76 4.23
CA GLN A 105 -1.66 13.06 4.70
C GLN A 105 -3.00 13.42 4.05
N GLN A 106 -3.25 12.86 2.86
CA GLN A 106 -4.46 13.08 2.07
C GLN A 106 -4.86 11.79 1.39
N VAL A 107 -6.16 11.70 1.07
CA VAL A 107 -6.75 10.56 0.36
C VAL A 107 -7.30 11.07 -0.95
N GLU A 108 -6.60 10.74 -2.04
CA GLU A 108 -6.93 11.14 -3.40
C GLU A 108 -6.99 9.91 -4.31
N GLY A 109 -7.96 9.87 -5.22
CA GLY A 109 -8.12 8.82 -6.22
C GLY A 109 -8.92 7.61 -5.73
N LEU A 110 -9.09 7.40 -4.42
CA LEU A 110 -9.90 6.28 -3.92
C LEU A 110 -11.36 6.34 -4.39
N GLN A 111 -11.90 7.53 -4.68
CA GLN A 111 -13.26 7.68 -5.21
C GLN A 111 -13.50 6.96 -6.55
N GLU A 112 -12.44 6.72 -7.33
CA GLU A 112 -12.51 5.97 -8.59
C GLU A 112 -12.65 4.45 -8.36
N LEU A 113 -12.33 3.97 -7.15
CA LEU A 113 -12.42 2.56 -6.78
C LEU A 113 -13.85 2.16 -6.43
N THR A 114 -14.74 2.24 -7.42
CA THR A 114 -16.18 1.97 -7.29
C THR A 114 -16.51 0.56 -6.79
N GLY A 115 -15.57 -0.39 -6.86
CA GLY A 115 -15.72 -1.74 -6.30
C GLY A 115 -15.24 -1.91 -4.84
N LEU A 116 -14.65 -0.88 -4.22
CA LEU A 116 -14.00 -1.02 -2.92
C LEU A 116 -15.02 -1.17 -1.78
N LEU A 117 -14.97 -2.29 -1.06
CA LEU A 117 -15.92 -2.61 0.01
C LEU A 117 -15.32 -2.41 1.40
N TYR A 118 -14.03 -2.67 1.56
CA TYR A 118 -13.29 -2.55 2.81
C TYR A 118 -12.10 -1.61 2.63
N LEU A 119 -12.03 -0.58 3.48
CA LEU A 119 -10.92 0.36 3.54
C LEU A 119 -10.44 0.53 4.98
N ASP A 120 -9.16 0.26 5.19
CA ASP A 120 -8.47 0.58 6.45
C ASP A 120 -7.30 1.52 6.20
N ILE A 121 -7.45 2.77 6.63
CA ILE A 121 -6.40 3.79 6.63
C ILE A 121 -6.13 4.29 8.05
N SER A 122 -6.39 3.47 9.06
CA SER A 122 -6.09 3.80 10.46
C SER A 122 -4.61 4.09 10.68
N HIS A 123 -4.27 4.86 11.71
CA HIS A 123 -2.87 5.24 12.00
C HIS A 123 -2.17 5.88 10.79
N ASN A 124 -2.83 6.84 10.15
CA ASN A 124 -2.26 7.70 9.13
C ASN A 124 -2.31 9.17 9.60
N MET A 125 -1.73 10.07 8.82
CA MET A 125 -1.71 11.52 9.11
C MET A 125 -2.80 12.29 8.36
N VAL A 126 -3.89 11.61 7.97
CA VAL A 126 -4.99 12.23 7.21
C VAL A 126 -5.72 13.23 8.10
N GLN A 127 -5.62 14.52 7.75
CA GLN A 127 -6.21 15.60 8.54
C GLN A 127 -7.66 15.92 8.16
N GLN A 128 -8.01 15.72 6.89
CA GLN A 128 -9.36 15.97 6.40
C GLN A 128 -9.73 14.92 5.37
N LEU A 129 -10.97 14.49 5.42
CA LEU A 129 -11.56 13.60 4.43
C LEU A 129 -12.75 14.31 3.80
N GLY A 130 -12.61 14.70 2.54
CA GLY A 130 -13.71 15.30 1.81
C GLY A 130 -14.83 14.29 1.60
N ALA A 131 -16.08 14.76 1.52
CA ALA A 131 -17.24 13.91 1.20
C ALA A 131 -17.10 13.15 -0.13
N ARG A 132 -16.19 13.59 -1.01
CA ARG A 132 -15.87 13.01 -2.32
C ARG A 132 -14.55 12.24 -2.36
N SER A 133 -13.81 12.15 -1.25
CA SER A 133 -12.52 11.46 -1.19
C SER A 133 -12.65 9.94 -1.12
N LEU A 134 -13.84 9.44 -0.80
CA LEU A 134 -14.12 8.01 -0.66
C LEU A 134 -15.10 7.51 -1.73
N PRO A 135 -14.96 6.26 -2.20
CA PRO A 135 -15.93 5.64 -3.09
C PRO A 135 -17.23 5.32 -2.34
N GLY A 136 -18.37 5.49 -3.02
CA GLY A 136 -19.70 5.26 -2.45
C GLY A 136 -20.04 3.78 -2.16
N SER A 137 -19.15 2.84 -2.51
CA SER A 137 -19.33 1.40 -2.34
C SER A 137 -18.80 0.86 -1.01
N ILE A 138 -18.10 1.67 -0.22
CA ILE A 138 -17.49 1.22 1.04
C ILE A 138 -18.57 0.77 2.02
N LYS A 139 -18.41 -0.44 2.52
CA LYS A 139 -19.23 -1.03 3.58
C LYS A 139 -18.53 -1.00 4.94
N TYR A 140 -17.21 -1.06 4.92
CA TYR A 140 -16.37 -1.10 6.12
C TYR A 140 -15.24 -0.08 5.99
N LEU A 141 -15.24 0.88 6.90
CA LEU A 141 -14.28 1.99 6.90
C LEU A 141 -13.62 2.09 8.27
N LYS A 142 -12.29 2.02 8.30
CA LYS A 142 -11.49 2.29 9.51
C LYS A 142 -10.62 3.53 9.31
N LEU A 143 -10.85 4.51 10.18
CA LEU A 143 -10.17 5.83 10.22
C LEU A 143 -9.56 6.13 11.60
N SER A 144 -9.48 5.13 12.48
CA SER A 144 -9.01 5.35 13.85
C SER A 144 -7.59 5.92 13.87
N LEU A 145 -7.34 6.87 14.77
CA LEU A 145 -6.03 7.50 14.95
C LEU A 145 -5.48 8.17 13.67
N CYS A 146 -6.39 8.66 12.81
CA CYS A 146 -6.07 9.74 11.89
C CYS A 146 -6.07 11.07 12.64
N SER A 147 -5.12 11.95 12.35
CA SER A 147 -5.04 13.31 12.93
C SER A 147 -6.11 14.24 12.36
N MET A 148 -7.37 13.80 12.36
CA MET A 148 -8.48 14.63 11.89
C MET A 148 -8.75 15.70 12.95
N ASP A 149 -8.32 16.93 12.66
CA ASP A 149 -8.74 18.07 13.46
C ASP A 149 -10.24 18.24 13.23
N ALA A 150 -10.99 18.43 14.31
CA ALA A 150 -12.42 18.66 14.21
C ALA A 150 -12.62 19.97 13.44
N ALA A 151 -13.06 19.88 12.18
CA ALA A 151 -13.35 21.04 11.36
C ALA A 151 -14.23 22.02 12.17
N ARG A 152 -13.67 23.19 12.46
CA ARG A 152 -14.34 24.30 13.13
C ARG A 152 -15.49 24.86 12.29
#